data_AF-W1Q4T6-F1
#
_entry.id   AF-W1Q4T6-F1
#
_cell.length_a   1.000
_cell.length_b   1.000
_cell.length_c   1.000
_cell.angle_alpha   90.00
_cell.angle_beta   90.00
_cell.angle_gamma   90.00
#
_symmetry.space_group_name_H-M   'P 1'
#
loop_
_entity.id
_entity.type
_entity.pdbx_description
1 polymer ?
#
loop_
_entity_poly.entity_id
_entity_poly.type
_entity_poly.pdbx_seq_one_letter_code
_entity_poly.pdbx_strand_id
1 'polypeptide(L)'
;MKHFAHFLRHPLIRIFLAPLGFGIYGLIVGMYHTTEINWLALGYLYLILVSSQLIDHYFFVRFNTRKANASSPVILYAMEILLWAATVGFMWQHHWGANLLLLLYIAYTHIQHYPYNLTNSLYQLVLNVFFQAFIVNNLAYFSQTGTITTGFLISLLPLAALQLAFQAEGNSLVSQVTGHPSVMPHGLKTSLVLILSLVAVAAGTYLSFPSKSYFMLQLLFIAGSVLTLAPLLVQTQQHNQSQNKLNYLSTTYLLISLLYACAYCF
;
A
#
# COMPACT_ATOMS: atom_id res chain seq x y z
N MET A 1 23.11 -10.30 -1.65
CA MET A 1 22.38 -9.05 -2.01
C MET A 1 21.82 -9.05 -3.43
N LYS A 2 22.57 -9.41 -4.50
CA LYS A 2 22.07 -9.38 -5.89
C LYS A 2 20.82 -10.25 -6.16
N HIS A 3 20.80 -11.49 -5.67
CA HIS A 3 19.64 -12.39 -5.84
C HIS A 3 18.40 -11.93 -5.07
N PHE A 4 18.55 -11.46 -3.83
CA PHE A 4 17.45 -10.91 -3.04
C PHE A 4 16.87 -9.64 -3.68
N ALA A 5 17.72 -8.72 -4.12
CA ALA A 5 17.28 -7.52 -4.84
C ALA A 5 16.62 -7.84 -6.19
N HIS A 6 17.05 -8.91 -6.88
CA HIS A 6 16.41 -9.38 -8.10
C HIS A 6 15.03 -9.97 -7.81
N PHE A 7 14.88 -10.74 -6.74
CA PHE A 7 13.59 -11.28 -6.33
C PHE A 7 12.59 -10.15 -6.05
N LEU A 8 12.96 -9.15 -5.23
CA LEU A 8 12.10 -8.01 -4.86
C LEU A 8 11.66 -7.12 -6.04
N ARG A 9 12.25 -7.27 -7.22
CA ARG A 9 11.90 -6.51 -8.44
C ARG A 9 10.93 -7.26 -9.35
N HIS A 10 10.59 -8.51 -9.03
CA HIS A 10 9.81 -9.36 -9.90
C HIS A 10 8.38 -8.82 -10.11
N PRO A 11 7.90 -8.67 -11.36
CA PRO A 11 6.59 -8.08 -11.64
C PRO A 11 5.41 -8.80 -10.95
N LEU A 12 5.48 -10.13 -10.85
CA LEU A 12 4.45 -10.93 -10.18
C LEU A 12 4.32 -10.60 -8.68
N ILE A 13 5.44 -10.28 -8.01
CA ILE A 13 5.42 -9.89 -6.59
C ILE A 13 4.69 -8.56 -6.44
N ARG A 14 4.91 -7.62 -7.36
CA ARG A 14 4.18 -6.35 -7.36
C ARG A 14 2.68 -6.54 -7.58
N ILE A 15 2.28 -7.52 -8.39
CA ILE A 15 0.85 -7.72 -8.71
C ILE A 15 0.11 -8.42 -7.57
N PHE A 16 0.71 -9.48 -7.00
CA PHE A 16 0.00 -10.33 -6.03
C PHE A 16 0.36 -10.04 -4.57
N LEU A 17 1.62 -9.70 -4.29
CA LEU A 17 2.09 -9.49 -2.92
C LEU A 17 2.00 -8.02 -2.52
N ALA A 18 2.34 -7.06 -3.37
CA ALA A 18 2.26 -5.64 -2.97
C ALA A 18 0.87 -5.16 -2.49
N PRO A 19 -0.28 -5.60 -3.06
CA PRO A 19 -1.58 -5.22 -2.54
C PRO A 19 -1.78 -5.62 -1.08
N LEU A 20 -1.19 -6.74 -0.64
CA LEU A 20 -1.22 -7.15 0.77
C LEU A 20 -0.53 -6.12 1.67
N GLY A 21 0.49 -5.43 1.19
CA GLY A 21 1.18 -4.39 1.96
C GLY A 21 0.23 -3.33 2.52
N PHE A 22 -0.86 -3.01 1.81
CA PHE A 22 -1.85 -2.02 2.24
C PHE A 22 -2.75 -2.45 3.40
N GLY A 23 -2.90 -3.75 3.65
CA GLY A 23 -3.78 -4.28 4.70
C GLY A 23 -3.12 -5.23 5.70
N ILE A 24 -1.89 -5.69 5.44
CA ILE A 24 -1.24 -6.74 6.22
C ILE A 24 -1.02 -6.34 7.68
N TYR A 25 -0.76 -5.07 7.95
CA TYR A 25 -0.61 -4.57 9.31
C TYR A 25 -1.94 -4.69 10.08
N GLY A 26 -3.04 -4.18 9.52
CA GLY A 26 -4.37 -4.31 10.11
C GLY A 26 -4.78 -5.76 10.33
N LEU A 27 -4.46 -6.65 9.38
CA LEU A 27 -4.73 -8.09 9.50
C LEU A 27 -3.97 -8.72 10.68
N ILE A 28 -2.64 -8.55 10.73
CA ILE A 28 -1.81 -9.17 11.78
C ILE A 28 -2.19 -8.64 13.16
N VAL A 29 -2.33 -7.31 13.31
CA VAL A 29 -2.72 -6.70 14.59
C VAL A 29 -4.14 -7.12 14.98
N GLY A 30 -5.05 -7.25 14.01
CA GLY A 30 -6.41 -7.74 14.26
C GLY A 30 -6.44 -9.19 14.72
N MET A 31 -5.68 -10.06 14.04
CA MET A 31 -5.53 -11.48 14.40
C MET A 31 -4.91 -11.65 15.79
N TYR A 32 -4.00 -10.77 16.20
CA TYR A 32 -3.42 -10.79 17.54
C TYR A 32 -4.43 -10.45 18.65
N HIS A 33 -5.45 -9.64 18.36
CA HIS A 33 -6.44 -9.19 19.34
C HIS A 33 -7.74 -10.01 19.35
N THR A 34 -7.90 -10.99 18.46
CA THR A 34 -9.07 -11.88 18.42
C THR A 34 -8.69 -13.30 18.86
N THR A 35 -9.68 -14.03 19.40
CA THR A 35 -9.54 -15.45 19.73
C THR A 35 -9.82 -16.35 18.53
N GLU A 36 -10.64 -15.89 17.58
CA GLU A 36 -11.02 -16.62 16.38
C GLU A 36 -10.70 -15.80 15.13
N ILE A 37 -9.91 -16.40 14.24
CA ILE A 37 -9.48 -15.76 13.00
C ILE A 37 -10.58 -15.94 11.94
N ASN A 38 -11.07 -14.84 11.37
CA ASN A 38 -12.01 -14.89 10.26
C ASN A 38 -11.25 -15.02 8.93
N TRP A 39 -10.93 -16.26 8.57
CA TRP A 39 -10.23 -16.62 7.34
C TRP A 39 -11.00 -16.24 6.08
N LEU A 40 -12.33 -16.28 6.14
CA LEU A 40 -13.19 -16.03 5.00
C LEU A 40 -13.16 -14.53 4.64
N ALA A 41 -13.30 -13.65 5.63
CA ALA A 41 -13.17 -12.21 5.44
C ALA A 41 -11.78 -11.81 4.94
N LEU A 42 -10.71 -12.47 5.42
CA LEU A 42 -9.35 -12.28 4.92
C LEU A 42 -9.26 -12.63 3.43
N GLY A 43 -9.83 -13.77 3.04
CA GLY A 43 -9.89 -14.20 1.64
C GLY A 43 -10.58 -13.19 0.73
N TYR A 44 -11.74 -12.67 1.15
CA TYR A 44 -12.44 -11.62 0.39
C TYR A 44 -11.63 -10.33 0.31
N LEU A 45 -11.07 -9.86 1.42
CA LEU A 45 -10.29 -8.63 1.46
C LEU A 45 -9.05 -8.74 0.56
N TYR A 46 -8.39 -9.89 0.54
CA TYR A 46 -7.28 -10.14 -0.40
C TYR A 46 -7.72 -10.07 -1.86
N LEU A 47 -8.83 -10.73 -2.23
CA LEU A 47 -9.36 -10.69 -3.59
C LEU A 47 -9.75 -9.27 -4.01
N ILE A 48 -10.35 -8.50 -3.11
CA ILE A 48 -10.69 -7.09 -3.32
C ILE A 48 -9.42 -6.28 -3.60
N LEU A 49 -8.36 -6.43 -2.80
CA LEU A 49 -7.12 -5.66 -2.96
C LEU A 49 -6.40 -5.99 -4.27
N VAL A 50 -6.26 -7.28 -4.61
CA VAL A 50 -5.61 -7.69 -5.86
C VAL A 50 -6.40 -7.20 -7.08
N SER A 51 -7.72 -7.39 -7.07
CA SER A 51 -8.59 -6.96 -8.18
C SER A 51 -8.57 -5.44 -8.33
N SER A 52 -8.65 -4.70 -7.22
CA SER A 52 -8.60 -3.23 -7.21
C SER A 52 -7.27 -2.71 -7.76
N GLN A 53 -6.15 -3.32 -7.39
CA GLN A 53 -4.84 -2.90 -7.88
C GLN A 53 -4.65 -3.22 -9.38
N LEU A 54 -5.23 -4.31 -9.87
CA LEU A 54 -5.25 -4.62 -11.30
C LEU A 54 -6.13 -3.63 -12.08
N ILE A 55 -7.32 -3.31 -11.57
CA ILE A 55 -8.22 -2.31 -12.17
C ILE A 55 -7.56 -0.93 -12.19
N ASP A 56 -6.94 -0.50 -11.08
CA ASP A 56 -6.14 0.73 -10.99
C ASP A 56 -5.07 0.79 -12.09
N HIS A 57 -4.28 -0.29 -12.24
CA HIS A 57 -3.29 -0.39 -13.30
C HIS A 57 -3.91 -0.28 -14.70
N TYR A 58 -5.03 -0.96 -14.94
CA TYR A 58 -5.73 -0.92 -16.22
C TYR A 58 -6.27 0.46 -16.57
N PHE A 59 -6.89 1.14 -15.60
CA PHE A 59 -7.38 2.51 -15.77
C PHE A 59 -6.24 3.49 -15.97
N PHE A 60 -5.14 3.34 -15.23
CA PHE A 60 -3.94 4.13 -15.47
C PHE A 60 -3.44 4.00 -16.91
N VAL A 61 -3.30 2.77 -17.43
CA VAL A 61 -2.88 2.53 -18.82
C VAL A 61 -3.88 3.13 -19.81
N ARG A 62 -5.18 2.87 -19.61
CA ARG A 62 -6.24 3.29 -20.54
C ARG A 62 -6.42 4.79 -20.63
N PHE A 63 -6.39 5.49 -19.50
CA PHE A 63 -6.75 6.92 -19.42
C PHE A 63 -5.55 7.86 -19.33
N ASN A 64 -4.42 7.41 -18.80
CA ASN A 64 -3.26 8.29 -18.55
C ASN A 64 -2.05 8.03 -19.45
N THR A 65 -2.05 6.91 -20.20
CA THR A 65 -1.00 6.63 -21.18
C THR A 65 -1.52 6.77 -22.60
N ARG A 66 -0.63 7.10 -23.56
CA ARG A 66 -0.98 7.16 -24.99
C ARG A 66 -1.28 5.79 -25.63
N LYS A 67 -1.31 4.71 -24.83
CA LYS A 67 -1.48 3.31 -25.26
C LYS A 67 -2.86 2.77 -24.88
N ALA A 68 -3.93 3.53 -25.14
CA ALA A 68 -5.30 3.15 -24.79
C ALA A 68 -5.72 1.77 -25.36
N ASN A 69 -5.21 1.40 -26.54
CA ASN A 69 -5.53 0.12 -27.21
C ASN A 69 -4.72 -1.08 -26.72
N ALA A 70 -3.75 -0.89 -25.81
CA ALA A 70 -2.93 -2.00 -25.29
C ALA A 70 -3.61 -2.77 -24.14
N SER A 71 -4.75 -2.28 -23.65
CA SER A 71 -5.50 -2.88 -22.55
C SER A 71 -6.58 -3.83 -23.07
N SER A 72 -6.53 -5.11 -22.67
CA SER A 72 -7.56 -6.08 -23.02
C SER A 72 -8.83 -5.81 -22.19
N PRO A 73 -9.97 -5.47 -22.82
CA PRO A 73 -11.22 -5.20 -22.09
C PRO A 73 -11.74 -6.44 -21.35
N VAL A 74 -11.42 -7.64 -21.83
CA VAL A 74 -11.88 -8.90 -21.23
C VAL A 74 -11.34 -9.08 -19.81
N ILE A 75 -10.04 -8.78 -19.61
CA ILE A 75 -9.42 -8.95 -18.28
C ILE A 75 -9.97 -7.92 -17.31
N LEU A 76 -10.23 -6.68 -17.76
CA LEU A 76 -10.86 -5.65 -16.94
C LEU A 76 -12.24 -6.13 -16.45
N TYR A 77 -13.11 -6.60 -17.34
CA TYR A 77 -14.43 -7.09 -16.94
C TYR A 77 -14.36 -8.29 -15.98
N ALA A 78 -13.42 -9.20 -16.19
CA ALA A 78 -13.21 -10.32 -15.28
C ALA A 78 -12.80 -9.84 -13.87
N MET A 79 -11.90 -8.85 -13.78
CA MET A 79 -11.48 -8.28 -12.49
C MET A 79 -12.59 -7.47 -11.81
N GLU A 80 -13.41 -6.74 -12.57
CA GLU A 80 -14.58 -6.04 -12.04
C GLU A 80 -15.61 -7.00 -11.46
N ILE A 81 -15.94 -8.08 -12.19
CA ILE A 81 -16.87 -9.10 -11.69
C ILE A 81 -16.32 -9.74 -10.42
N LEU A 82 -15.01 -10.06 -10.40
CA LEU A 82 -14.35 -10.62 -9.22
C LEU A 82 -14.38 -9.65 -8.03
N LEU A 83 -14.10 -8.36 -8.26
CA LEU A 83 -14.14 -7.32 -7.25
C LEU A 83 -15.53 -7.19 -6.64
N TRP A 84 -16.57 -7.09 -7.46
CA TRP A 84 -17.94 -6.94 -6.97
C TRP A 84 -18.44 -8.20 -6.27
N ALA A 85 -18.13 -9.39 -6.78
CA ALA A 85 -18.48 -10.65 -6.12
C ALA A 85 -17.83 -10.77 -4.73
N ALA A 86 -16.52 -10.47 -4.62
CA ALA A 86 -15.81 -10.47 -3.34
C ALA A 86 -16.33 -9.39 -2.39
N THR A 87 -16.69 -8.21 -2.92
CA THR A 87 -17.29 -7.10 -2.16
C THR A 87 -18.62 -7.49 -1.55
N VAL A 88 -19.53 -8.09 -2.32
CA VAL A 88 -20.82 -8.57 -1.82
C VAL A 88 -20.63 -9.64 -0.74
N GLY A 89 -19.70 -10.57 -0.96
CA GLY A 89 -19.34 -11.58 0.03
C GLY A 89 -18.84 -10.99 1.35
N PHE A 90 -17.95 -9.99 1.28
CA PHE A 90 -17.45 -9.27 2.45
C PHE A 90 -18.58 -8.49 3.17
N MET A 91 -19.42 -7.79 2.40
CA MET A 91 -20.50 -6.96 2.94
C MET A 91 -21.54 -7.76 3.72
N TRP A 92 -21.78 -9.01 3.33
CA TRP A 92 -22.72 -9.89 4.04
C TRP A 92 -22.26 -10.21 5.47
N GLN A 93 -20.95 -10.17 5.74
CA GLN A 93 -20.36 -10.60 7.01
C GLN A 93 -20.09 -9.45 7.98
N HIS A 94 -20.16 -8.21 7.51
CA HIS A 94 -19.67 -7.06 8.27
C HIS A 94 -20.71 -5.95 8.43
N HIS A 95 -20.49 -5.14 9.46
CA HIS A 95 -21.36 -4.04 9.81
C HIS A 95 -21.38 -2.95 8.73
N TRP A 96 -22.49 -2.21 8.64
CA TRP A 96 -22.72 -1.21 7.59
C TRP A 96 -21.62 -0.15 7.49
N GLY A 97 -20.99 0.21 8.61
CA GLY A 97 -19.90 1.20 8.65
C GLY A 97 -18.65 0.73 7.90
N ALA A 98 -18.24 -0.53 8.06
CA ALA A 98 -17.14 -1.12 7.29
C ALA A 98 -17.51 -1.22 5.80
N ASN A 99 -18.76 -1.56 5.50
CA ASN A 99 -19.24 -1.64 4.13
C ASN A 99 -19.20 -0.27 3.44
N LEU A 100 -19.54 0.81 4.14
CA LEU A 100 -19.42 2.17 3.62
C LEU A 100 -17.97 2.53 3.30
N LEU A 101 -17.02 2.20 4.19
CA LEU A 101 -15.60 2.42 3.96
C LEU A 101 -15.07 1.63 2.76
N LEU A 102 -15.51 0.39 2.59
CA LEU A 102 -15.16 -0.44 1.44
C LEU A 102 -15.71 0.13 0.12
N LEU A 103 -16.97 0.57 0.11
CA LEU A 103 -17.56 1.21 -1.05
C LEU A 103 -16.86 2.52 -1.42
N LEU A 104 -16.46 3.32 -0.42
CA LEU A 104 -15.67 4.54 -0.66
C LEU A 104 -14.30 4.22 -1.25
N TYR A 105 -13.63 3.16 -0.77
CA TYR A 105 -12.36 2.69 -1.34
C TYR A 105 -12.53 2.30 -2.82
N ILE A 106 -13.55 1.51 -3.16
CA ILE A 106 -13.84 1.10 -4.53
C ILE A 106 -14.22 2.30 -5.41
N ALA A 107 -15.05 3.22 -4.90
CA ALA A 107 -15.40 4.44 -5.61
C ALA A 107 -14.15 5.27 -5.92
N TYR A 108 -13.24 5.41 -4.96
CA TYR A 108 -11.99 6.12 -5.15
C TYR A 108 -11.11 5.49 -6.25
N THR A 109 -10.96 4.16 -6.29
CA THR A 109 -10.13 3.49 -7.32
C THR A 109 -10.60 3.79 -8.74
N HIS A 110 -11.90 4.00 -8.92
CA HIS A 110 -12.51 4.36 -10.21
C HIS A 110 -12.40 5.86 -10.50
N ILE A 111 -12.80 6.70 -9.52
CA ILE A 111 -12.94 8.15 -9.69
C ILE A 111 -11.59 8.82 -9.96
N GLN A 112 -10.49 8.33 -9.38
CA GLN A 112 -9.17 8.95 -9.54
C GLN A 112 -8.65 9.01 -10.98
N HIS A 113 -9.18 8.17 -11.87
CA HIS A 113 -8.80 8.11 -13.28
C HIS A 113 -9.90 8.65 -14.20
N TYR A 114 -11.17 8.42 -13.85
CA TYR A 114 -12.33 8.88 -14.61
C TYR A 114 -13.55 9.04 -13.70
N PRO A 115 -14.33 10.14 -13.78
CA PRO A 115 -14.24 11.24 -14.75
C PRO A 115 -13.22 12.33 -14.39
N TYR A 116 -12.75 12.36 -13.15
CA TYR A 116 -11.79 13.36 -12.67
C TYR A 116 -10.39 12.78 -12.77
N ASN A 117 -9.60 13.23 -13.74
CA ASN A 117 -8.20 12.81 -13.80
C ASN A 117 -7.39 13.52 -12.69
N LEU A 118 -7.35 12.88 -11.51
CA LEU A 118 -6.56 13.36 -10.38
C LEU A 118 -5.10 12.92 -10.49
N THR A 119 -4.71 12.20 -11.54
CA THR A 119 -3.37 11.63 -11.60
C THR A 119 -2.29 12.69 -11.67
N ASN A 120 -1.18 12.44 -10.96
CA ASN A 120 -0.11 13.42 -10.75
C ASN A 120 -0.66 14.71 -10.15
N SER A 121 -1.46 14.64 -9.08
CA SER A 121 -1.86 15.81 -8.28
C SER A 121 -1.56 15.60 -6.80
N LEU A 122 -1.50 16.69 -6.03
CA LEU A 122 -1.41 16.61 -4.57
C LEU A 122 -2.64 15.88 -3.97
N TYR A 123 -3.81 16.03 -4.59
CA TYR A 123 -5.02 15.32 -4.19
C TYR A 123 -4.85 13.81 -4.31
N GLN A 124 -4.31 13.32 -5.42
CA GLN A 124 -4.03 11.89 -5.56
C GLN A 124 -3.04 11.41 -4.50
N LEU A 125 -1.98 12.18 -4.22
CA LEU A 125 -1.00 11.79 -3.19
C LEU A 125 -1.64 11.64 -1.81
N VAL A 126 -2.43 12.62 -1.37
CA VAL A 126 -3.10 12.58 -0.06
C VAL A 126 -4.17 11.49 -0.01
N LEU A 127 -5.01 11.40 -1.05
CA LEU A 127 -6.10 10.42 -1.10
C LEU A 127 -5.57 8.99 -1.21
N ASN A 128 -4.48 8.74 -1.96
CA ASN A 128 -3.86 7.42 -2.01
C ASN A 128 -3.37 6.97 -0.64
N VAL A 129 -2.73 7.87 0.11
CA VAL A 129 -2.28 7.56 1.47
C VAL A 129 -3.48 7.28 2.38
N PHE A 130 -4.53 8.10 2.31
CA PHE A 130 -5.74 7.89 3.10
C PHE A 130 -6.42 6.55 2.78
N PHE A 131 -6.69 6.26 1.51
CA PHE A 131 -7.39 5.03 1.14
C PHE A 131 -6.54 3.78 1.32
N GLN A 132 -5.26 3.81 0.91
CA GLN A 132 -4.40 2.62 0.94
C GLN A 132 -3.80 2.36 2.32
N ALA A 133 -3.35 3.39 3.05
CA ALA A 133 -2.73 3.19 4.37
C ALA A 133 -3.74 3.22 5.52
N PHE A 134 -4.76 4.09 5.47
CA PHE A 134 -5.78 4.15 6.52
C PHE A 134 -6.96 3.23 6.26
N ILE A 135 -7.73 3.44 5.18
CA ILE A 135 -9.01 2.73 5.00
C ILE A 135 -8.81 1.22 4.90
N VAL A 136 -7.87 0.76 4.07
CA VAL A 136 -7.60 -0.68 3.91
C VAL A 136 -7.16 -1.34 5.23
N ASN A 137 -6.24 -0.72 5.99
CA ASN A 137 -5.82 -1.28 7.29
C ASN A 137 -6.97 -1.27 8.32
N ASN A 138 -7.84 -0.27 8.31
CA ASN A 138 -9.03 -0.26 9.17
C ASN A 138 -10.02 -1.36 8.80
N LEU A 139 -10.27 -1.58 7.51
CA LEU A 139 -11.10 -2.70 7.04
C LEU A 139 -10.49 -4.04 7.44
N ALA A 140 -9.17 -4.19 7.29
CA ALA A 140 -8.44 -5.39 7.66
C ALA A 140 -8.53 -5.67 9.17
N TYR A 141 -8.27 -4.68 10.03
CA TYR A 141 -8.39 -4.82 11.47
C TYR A 141 -9.82 -5.12 11.90
N PHE A 142 -10.78 -4.34 11.42
CA PHE A 142 -12.20 -4.52 11.72
C PHE A 142 -12.72 -5.89 11.29
N SER A 143 -12.23 -6.43 10.17
CA SER A 143 -12.63 -7.76 9.69
C SER A 143 -12.33 -8.88 10.70
N GLN A 144 -11.36 -8.66 11.58
CA GLN A 144 -10.93 -9.62 12.60
C GLN A 144 -11.48 -9.31 13.99
N THR A 145 -11.57 -8.02 14.37
CA THR A 145 -11.90 -7.61 15.74
C THR A 145 -13.32 -7.06 15.90
N GLY A 146 -14.02 -6.73 14.82
CA GLY A 146 -15.35 -6.12 14.83
C GLY A 146 -15.41 -4.70 15.42
N THR A 147 -14.28 -4.10 15.78
CA THR A 147 -14.20 -2.75 16.37
C THR A 147 -12.95 -2.02 15.89
N ILE A 148 -12.92 -0.69 16.00
CA ILE A 148 -11.74 0.14 15.70
C ILE A 148 -11.39 0.92 16.96
N THR A 149 -10.18 0.73 17.47
CA THR A 149 -9.70 1.41 18.67
C THR A 149 -8.87 2.63 18.32
N THR A 150 -8.85 3.64 19.20
CA THR A 150 -8.00 4.83 19.03
C THR A 150 -6.50 4.47 19.02
N GLY A 151 -6.10 3.49 19.82
CA GLY A 151 -4.73 2.96 19.82
C GLY A 151 -4.33 2.39 18.45
N PHE A 152 -5.22 1.63 17.81
CA PHE A 152 -5.00 1.14 16.46
C PHE A 152 -4.88 2.30 15.44
N LEU A 153 -5.75 3.31 15.51
CA LEU A 153 -5.67 4.45 14.58
C LEU A 153 -4.34 5.22 14.69
N ILE A 154 -3.82 5.41 15.91
CA ILE A 154 -2.51 6.04 16.14
C ILE A 154 -1.39 5.18 15.54
N SER A 155 -1.50 3.85 15.65
CA SER A 155 -0.53 2.90 15.12
C SER A 155 -0.42 2.91 13.58
N LEU A 156 -1.39 3.51 12.87
CA LEU A 156 -1.32 3.66 11.41
C LEU A 156 -0.48 4.86 10.96
N LEU A 157 -0.17 5.81 11.84
CA LEU A 157 0.57 7.04 11.49
C LEU A 157 1.95 6.75 10.85
N PRO A 158 2.78 5.82 11.38
CA PRO A 158 4.04 5.45 10.75
C PRO A 158 3.85 4.91 9.32
N LEU A 159 2.83 4.07 9.11
CA LEU A 159 2.54 3.47 7.80
C LEU A 159 2.02 4.50 6.81
N ALA A 160 1.23 5.47 7.27
CA ALA A 160 0.77 6.58 6.44
C ALA A 160 1.92 7.48 6.01
N ALA A 161 2.83 7.83 6.93
CA ALA A 161 4.03 8.61 6.61
C ALA A 161 4.94 7.89 5.61
N LEU A 162 5.13 6.57 5.78
CA LEU A 162 5.88 5.74 4.85
C LEU A 162 5.22 5.66 3.47
N GLN A 163 3.90 5.46 3.43
CA GLN A 163 3.14 5.42 2.19
C GLN A 163 3.22 6.74 1.44
N LEU A 164 3.20 7.87 2.17
CA LEU A 164 3.36 9.19 1.58
C LEU A 164 4.74 9.35 0.93
N ALA A 165 5.80 8.91 1.61
CA ALA A 165 7.16 8.91 1.06
C ALA A 165 7.25 8.08 -0.22
N PHE A 166 6.66 6.88 -0.24
CA PHE A 166 6.69 6.00 -1.41
C PHE A 166 5.82 6.48 -2.56
N GLN A 167 4.66 7.08 -2.30
CA GLN A 167 3.83 7.68 -3.33
C GLN A 167 4.49 8.93 -3.94
N ALA A 168 5.16 9.75 -3.13
CA ALA A 168 5.94 10.88 -3.63
C ALA A 168 7.09 10.44 -4.54
N GLU A 169 7.84 9.40 -4.16
CA GLU A 169 8.89 8.82 -4.99
C GLU A 169 8.32 8.16 -6.26
N GLY A 170 7.25 7.37 -6.09
CA GLY A 170 6.57 6.63 -7.16
C GLY A 170 6.04 7.53 -8.26
N ASN A 171 5.35 8.63 -7.92
CA ASN A 171 4.84 9.58 -8.91
C ASN A 171 5.93 10.14 -9.82
N SER A 172 7.12 10.41 -9.27
CA SER A 172 8.27 10.88 -10.06
C SER A 172 8.92 9.79 -10.89
N LEU A 173 8.90 8.54 -10.45
CA LEU A 173 9.37 7.42 -11.28
C LEU A 173 8.40 7.16 -12.43
N VAL A 174 7.09 7.25 -12.17
CA VAL A 174 6.05 7.19 -13.20
C VAL A 174 6.18 8.35 -14.18
N SER A 175 6.47 9.56 -13.70
CA SER A 175 6.70 10.75 -14.54
C SER A 175 7.89 10.54 -15.49
N GLN A 176 9.00 9.96 -15.01
CA GLN A 176 10.16 9.58 -15.85
C GLN A 176 9.85 8.47 -16.86
N VAL A 177 8.99 7.51 -16.49
CA VAL A 177 8.60 6.38 -17.35
C VAL A 177 7.62 6.79 -18.44
N THR A 178 6.70 7.72 -18.13
CA THR A 178 5.59 8.12 -19.01
C THR A 178 5.81 9.44 -19.73
N GLY A 179 6.79 10.24 -19.31
CA GLY A 179 7.09 11.56 -19.88
C GLY A 179 6.16 12.68 -19.41
N HIS A 180 5.27 12.40 -18.44
CA HIS A 180 4.43 13.44 -17.83
C HIS A 180 5.21 14.24 -16.79
N PRO A 181 4.97 15.55 -16.63
CA PRO A 181 5.67 16.37 -15.64
C PRO A 181 5.29 15.98 -14.20
N SER A 182 6.28 15.89 -13.32
CA SER A 182 6.05 15.66 -11.88
C SER A 182 5.60 16.95 -11.18
N VAL A 183 4.66 16.85 -10.24
CA VAL A 183 4.14 18.00 -9.47
C VAL A 183 5.18 18.62 -8.54
N MET A 184 6.08 17.82 -7.98
CA MET A 184 7.06 18.29 -7.00
C MET A 184 8.43 18.58 -7.63
N PRO A 185 9.05 19.72 -7.29
CA PRO A 185 10.43 20.00 -7.68
C PRO A 185 11.40 19.01 -7.01
N HIS A 186 12.40 18.58 -7.77
CA HIS A 186 13.24 17.42 -7.46
C HIS A 186 13.99 17.51 -6.11
N GLY A 187 14.47 18.70 -5.74
CA GLY A 187 15.20 18.94 -4.50
C GLY A 187 14.34 18.83 -3.24
N LEU A 188 13.16 19.48 -3.22
CA LEU A 188 12.22 19.40 -2.10
C LEU A 188 11.68 17.97 -1.91
N LYS A 189 11.50 17.25 -3.01
CA LYS A 189 11.01 15.87 -3.01
C LYS A 189 11.97 14.93 -2.27
N THR A 190 13.26 14.94 -2.61
CA THR A 190 14.24 13.99 -2.06
C THR A 190 14.35 14.14 -0.53
N SER A 191 14.44 15.38 -0.06
CA SER A 191 14.47 15.68 1.38
C SER A 191 13.17 15.26 2.07
N LEU A 192 12.01 15.54 1.47
CA LEU A 192 10.71 15.17 2.03
C LEU A 192 10.55 13.64 2.15
N VAL A 193 10.92 12.88 1.11
CA VAL A 193 10.86 11.41 1.13
C VAL A 193 11.73 10.84 2.24
N LEU A 194 12.95 11.37 2.43
CA LEU A 194 13.86 10.92 3.48
C LEU A 194 13.37 11.28 4.88
N ILE A 195 12.93 12.53 5.08
CA ILE A 195 12.39 13.00 6.36
C ILE A 195 11.19 12.15 6.76
N LEU A 196 10.24 11.92 5.86
CA LEU A 196 9.06 11.10 6.15
C LEU A 196 9.39 9.64 6.41
N SER A 197 10.35 9.07 5.67
CA SER A 197 10.80 7.70 5.92
C SER A 197 11.45 7.57 7.30
N LEU A 198 12.26 8.56 7.71
CA LEU A 198 12.90 8.60 9.02
C LEU A 198 11.87 8.79 10.13
N VAL A 199 10.93 9.72 9.96
CA VAL A 199 9.82 9.94 10.89
C VAL A 199 8.96 8.68 11.01
N ALA A 200 8.68 7.98 9.91
CA ALA A 200 7.94 6.72 9.93
C ALA A 200 8.67 5.65 10.75
N VAL A 201 9.97 5.46 10.54
CA VAL A 201 10.76 4.48 11.32
C VAL A 201 10.82 4.87 12.79
N ALA A 202 11.09 6.15 13.11
CA ALA A 202 11.17 6.64 14.48
C ALA A 202 9.82 6.55 15.23
N ALA A 203 8.72 6.92 14.57
CA ALA A 203 7.38 6.80 15.12
C ALA A 203 6.97 5.32 15.28
N GLY A 204 7.30 4.48 14.30
CA GLY A 204 7.08 3.03 14.38
C GLY A 204 7.83 2.40 15.56
N THR A 205 9.10 2.76 15.76
CA THR A 205 9.85 2.30 16.93
C THR A 205 9.24 2.79 18.23
N TYR A 206 8.86 4.06 18.31
CA TYR A 206 8.26 4.62 19.52
C TYR A 206 6.95 3.92 19.88
N LEU A 207 6.06 3.73 18.90
CA LEU A 207 4.76 3.08 19.11
C LEU A 207 4.86 1.57 19.35
N SER A 208 6.02 0.96 19.06
CA SER A 208 6.30 -0.44 19.41
C SER A 208 6.84 -0.61 20.85
N PHE A 209 7.09 0.47 21.61
CA PHE A 209 7.46 0.40 23.02
C PHE A 209 6.24 0.38 23.95
N PRO A 210 6.22 -0.44 25.02
CA PRO A 210 7.17 -1.50 25.37
C PRO A 210 6.78 -2.81 24.67
N SER A 211 7.65 -3.36 23.81
CA SER A 211 7.42 -4.71 23.25
C SER A 211 7.28 -5.67 24.43
N LYS A 212 6.11 -6.29 24.58
CA LYS A 212 5.81 -7.10 25.76
C LYS A 212 6.62 -8.41 25.80
N SER A 213 7.29 -8.80 24.70
CA SER A 213 7.92 -10.11 24.60
C SER A 213 9.31 -10.12 23.94
N TYR A 214 9.60 -9.33 22.89
CA TYR A 214 10.90 -9.46 22.18
C TYR A 214 11.51 -8.16 21.64
N PHE A 215 12.44 -7.56 22.40
CA PHE A 215 13.32 -6.47 21.94
C PHE A 215 14.06 -6.79 20.62
N MET A 216 14.30 -8.08 20.34
CA MET A 216 14.93 -8.54 19.10
C MET A 216 14.10 -8.23 17.85
N LEU A 217 12.76 -8.27 17.93
CA LEU A 217 11.89 -7.92 16.78
C LEU A 217 11.92 -6.43 16.48
N GLN A 218 12.07 -5.57 17.50
CA GLN A 218 12.26 -4.13 17.31
C GLN A 218 13.60 -3.84 16.61
N LEU A 219 14.70 -4.48 17.04
CA LEU A 219 16.00 -4.36 16.37
C LEU A 219 15.92 -4.84 14.91
N LEU A 220 15.17 -5.92 14.66
CA LEU A 220 14.95 -6.45 13.32
C LEU A 220 14.11 -5.48 12.47
N PHE A 221 13.09 -4.84 13.04
CA PHE A 221 12.32 -3.78 12.38
C PHE A 221 13.21 -2.58 12.01
N ILE A 222 14.04 -2.09 12.93
CA ILE A 222 14.95 -0.96 12.68
C ILE A 222 15.96 -1.32 11.58
N ALA A 223 16.70 -2.41 11.77
CA ALA A 223 17.73 -2.84 10.83
C ALA A 223 17.13 -3.16 9.46
N GLY A 224 16.00 -3.87 9.44
CA GLY A 224 15.27 -4.21 8.22
C GLY A 224 14.75 -2.97 7.49
N SER A 225 14.19 -1.99 8.20
CA SER A 225 13.72 -0.74 7.61
C SER A 225 14.88 0.07 7.02
N VAL A 226 15.98 0.25 7.74
CA VAL A 226 17.16 0.98 7.23
C VAL A 226 17.73 0.32 5.98
N LEU A 227 17.87 -1.01 5.98
CA LEU A 227 18.41 -1.76 4.83
C LEU A 227 17.50 -1.70 3.62
N THR A 228 16.18 -1.79 3.83
CA THR A 228 15.19 -1.79 2.73
C THR A 228 14.86 -0.39 2.21
N LEU A 229 15.11 0.66 2.99
CA LEU A 229 14.98 2.05 2.57
C LEU A 229 16.23 2.59 1.88
N ALA A 230 17.40 1.96 2.03
CA ALA A 230 18.65 2.41 1.44
C ALA A 230 18.58 2.71 -0.08
N PRO A 231 17.86 1.93 -0.91
CA PRO A 231 17.72 2.24 -2.33
C PRO A 231 16.90 3.50 -2.67
N LEU A 232 16.21 4.12 -1.70
CA LEU A 232 15.60 5.43 -1.90
C LEU A 232 16.66 6.50 -2.21
N LEU A 233 17.85 6.39 -1.62
CA LEU A 233 18.98 7.30 -1.81
C LEU A 233 19.59 7.22 -3.21
N VAL A 234 19.34 6.13 -3.94
CA VAL A 234 19.91 5.89 -5.26
C VAL A 234 19.00 6.50 -6.33
N GLN A 235 19.54 7.46 -7.08
CA GLN A 235 18.83 8.08 -8.19
C GLN A 235 18.85 7.17 -9.43
N THR A 236 17.72 7.08 -10.13
CA THR A 236 17.57 6.32 -11.37
C THR A 236 17.43 7.29 -12.54
N GLN A 237 18.21 7.05 -13.61
CA GLN A 237 18.17 7.87 -14.82
C GLN A 237 17.60 7.13 -16.03
N GLN A 238 17.63 5.79 -16.01
CA GLN A 238 17.16 4.96 -17.12
C GLN A 238 15.76 4.39 -16.86
N HIS A 239 14.96 4.26 -17.92
CA HIS A 239 13.59 3.71 -17.88
C HIS A 239 13.50 2.35 -17.16
N ASN A 240 14.37 1.40 -17.50
CA ASN A 240 14.40 0.08 -16.88
C ASN A 240 14.76 0.14 -15.39
N GLN A 241 15.58 1.11 -14.98
CA GLN A 241 15.95 1.30 -13.58
C GLN A 241 14.77 1.89 -12.79
N SER A 242 14.04 2.86 -13.36
CA SER A 242 12.86 3.45 -12.72
C SER A 242 11.73 2.43 -12.54
N GLN A 243 11.48 1.57 -13.53
CA GLN A 243 10.50 0.48 -13.41
C GLN A 243 10.89 -0.54 -12.32
N ASN A 244 12.17 -0.91 -12.26
CA ASN A 244 12.68 -1.80 -11.21
C ASN A 244 12.59 -1.16 -9.81
N LYS A 245 12.82 0.15 -9.70
CA LYS A 245 12.68 0.88 -8.43
C LYS A 245 11.22 0.93 -7.98
N LEU A 246 10.27 1.12 -8.90
CA LEU A 246 8.83 1.03 -8.58
C LEU A 246 8.44 -0.34 -8.01
N ASN A 247 8.90 -1.44 -8.62
CA ASN A 247 8.62 -2.78 -8.11
C ASN A 247 9.29 -3.05 -6.75
N TYR A 248 10.46 -2.47 -6.55
CA TYR A 248 11.16 -2.55 -5.27
C TYR A 248 10.40 -1.83 -4.15
N LEU A 249 9.96 -0.58 -4.38
CA LEU A 249 9.22 0.22 -3.39
C LEU A 249 7.95 -0.49 -2.91
N SER A 250 7.19 -1.09 -3.82
CA SER A 250 5.97 -1.82 -3.48
C SER A 250 6.25 -3.03 -2.58
N THR A 251 7.38 -3.70 -2.79
CA THR A 251 7.77 -4.87 -1.98
C THR A 251 8.37 -4.44 -0.64
N THR A 252 9.12 -3.33 -0.62
CA THR A 252 9.64 -2.73 0.62
C THR A 252 8.52 -2.31 1.56
N TYR A 253 7.43 -1.72 1.04
CA TYR A 253 6.27 -1.37 1.88
C TYR A 253 5.66 -2.57 2.59
N LEU A 254 5.48 -3.67 1.87
CA LEU A 254 5.00 -4.92 2.46
C LEU A 254 5.94 -5.42 3.55
N LEU A 255 7.25 -5.46 3.28
CA LEU A 255 8.24 -5.94 4.25
C LEU A 255 8.25 -5.09 5.52
N ILE A 256 8.28 -3.76 5.38
CA ILE A 256 8.29 -2.84 6.53
C ILE A 256 6.97 -2.96 7.31
N SER A 257 5.82 -3.06 6.63
CA SER A 257 4.52 -3.22 7.30
C SER A 257 4.43 -4.52 8.09
N LEU A 258 4.99 -5.62 7.55
CA LEU A 258 5.06 -6.92 8.23
C LEU A 258 5.99 -6.85 9.45
N LEU A 259 7.19 -6.31 9.29
CA LEU A 259 8.15 -6.14 10.38
C LEU A 259 7.59 -5.24 11.49
N TYR A 260 6.90 -4.16 11.12
CA TYR A 260 6.25 -3.28 12.06
C TYR A 260 5.11 -3.97 12.80
N ALA A 261 4.27 -4.74 12.09
CA ALA A 261 3.20 -5.53 12.72
C ALA A 261 3.76 -6.52 13.75
N CYS A 262 4.83 -7.23 13.40
CA CYS A 262 5.51 -8.14 14.32
C CYS A 262 6.08 -7.41 15.55
N ALA A 263 6.80 -6.31 15.34
CA ALA A 263 7.38 -5.53 16.44
C ALA A 263 6.32 -4.85 17.33
N TYR A 264 5.14 -4.56 16.79
CA TYR A 264 4.02 -3.99 17.54
C TYR A 264 3.28 -5.04 18.39
N CYS A 265 3.12 -6.26 17.87
CA CYS A 265 2.37 -7.32 18.56
C CYS A 265 3.19 -8.11 19.58
N PHE A 266 4.51 -8.26 19.37
CA PHE A 266 5.39 -9.15 20.13
C PHE A 266 6.59 -8.39 20.71
#